data_AF-A0A447I932-F1
#
_entry.id   AF-A0A447I932-F1
#
_cell.length_a   1.000
_cell.length_b   1.000
_cell.length_c   1.000
_cell.angle_alpha   90.00
_cell.angle_beta   90.00
_cell.angle_gamma   90.00
#
_symmetry.space_group_name_H-M   'P 1'
#
loop_
_entity.id
_entity.type
_entity.pdbx_description
1 polymer ?
#
loop_
_entity_poly.entity_id
_entity_poly.type
_entity_poly.pdbx_seq_one_letter_code
_entity_poly.pdbx_strand_id
1 'polypeptide(L)' 'MLLRILLFTALIVLIYLGIRRIWKDWTGKFKTDEEQARIARRERDAAERQRPDVIDLKRDDDGTYRPQDQRDTDKRH' A
#
# COMPACT_ATOMS: atom_id res chain seq x y z
N MET A 1 -36.33 -18.82 -34.75
CA MET A 1 -36.17 -17.80 -33.68
C MET A 1 -35.05 -18.15 -32.70
N LEU A 2 -35.02 -19.37 -32.16
CA LEU A 2 -34.01 -19.82 -31.19
C LEU A 2 -32.54 -19.68 -31.68
N LEU A 3 -32.24 -20.07 -32.91
CA LEU A 3 -30.88 -19.99 -33.48
C LEU A 3 -30.33 -18.55 -33.51
N ARG A 4 -31.19 -17.59 -33.88
CA ARG A 4 -30.82 -16.17 -33.91
C ARG A 4 -30.50 -15.67 -32.50
N ILE A 5 -31.32 -16.05 -31.52
CA ILE A 5 -31.11 -15.70 -30.11
C ILE A 5 -29.76 -16.25 -29.63
N LEU A 6 -29.46 -17.53 -29.92
CA LEU A 6 -28.22 -18.20 -29.53
C LEU A 6 -26.97 -17.54 -30.13
N LEU A 7 -27.06 -17.09 -31.39
CA LEU A 7 -25.99 -16.34 -32.05
C LEU A 7 -25.75 -14.98 -31.37
N PHE A 8 -26.81 -14.26 -31.03
CA PHE A 8 -26.68 -12.97 -30.34
C PHE A 8 -26.14 -13.13 -28.92
N THR A 9 -26.58 -14.13 -28.15
CA THR A 9 -26.00 -14.41 -26.82
C THR A 9 -24.54 -14.79 -26.91
N ALA A 10 -24.15 -15.65 -27.86
CA ALA A 10 -22.75 -16.01 -28.05
C ALA A 10 -21.89 -14.79 -28.40
N LEU A 11 -22.38 -13.89 -29.26
CA LEU A 11 -21.70 -12.66 -29.62
C LEU A 11 -21.53 -11.72 -28.42
N ILE A 12 -22.59 -11.53 -27.62
CA ILE A 12 -22.56 -10.69 -26.41
C ILE A 12 -21.56 -11.26 -25.40
N VAL A 13 -21.53 -12.58 -25.20
CA VAL A 13 -20.59 -13.24 -24.29
C VAL A 13 -19.14 -13.04 -24.75
N LEU A 14 -18.87 -13.17 -26.06
CA LEU A 14 -17.54 -12.92 -26.63
C LEU A 14 -17.07 -11.49 -26.38
N ILE A 15 -17.94 -10.51 -26.64
CA ILE A 15 -17.66 -9.08 -26.41
C ILE A 15 -17.42 -8.81 -24.91
N TYR A 16 -18.29 -9.35 -24.04
CA TYR A 16 -18.17 -9.21 -22.59
C TYR A 16 -16.84 -9.78 -22.06
N LEU A 17 -16.44 -10.98 -22.52
CA LEU A 17 -15.18 -11.59 -22.13
C LEU A 17 -13.97 -10.76 -22.60
N GLY A 18 -14.03 -10.19 -23.80
CA GLY A 18 -13.01 -9.28 -24.32
C GLY A 18 -12.85 -8.03 -23.46
N ILE A 19 -13.95 -7.33 -23.18
CA ILE A 19 -13.96 -6.13 -22.33
C ILE A 19 -13.50 -6.45 -20.91
N ARG A 20 -14.01 -7.55 -20.33
CA ARG A 20 -13.64 -8.01 -18.98
C ARG A 20 -12.14 -8.28 -18.85
N ARG A 21 -11.51 -8.86 -19.87
CA ARG A 21 -10.08 -9.14 -19.87
C ARG A 21 -9.27 -7.84 -19.85
N ILE A 22 -9.62 -6.89 -20.70
CA ILE A 22 -8.98 -5.57 -20.75
C ILE A 22 -9.16 -4.85 -19.40
N TRP A 23 -10.38 -4.82 -18.86
CA TRP A 23 -10.63 -4.21 -17.55
C TRP A 23 -9.79 -4.84 -16.42
N LYS A 24 -9.65 -6.17 -16.39
CA LYS A 24 -8.85 -6.85 -15.37
C LYS A 24 -7.37 -6.44 -15.45
N ASP A 25 -6.84 -6.31 -16.66
CA ASP A 25 -5.46 -5.87 -16.90
C ASP A 25 -5.23 -4.41 -16.47
N TRP A 26 -6.24 -3.55 -16.66
CA TRP A 26 -6.16 -2.15 -16.22
C TRP A 26 -6.18 -2.04 -14.69
N THR A 27 -7.04 -2.80 -13.99
CA THR A 27 -7.01 -2.88 -12.52
C THR A 27 -5.74 -3.53 -11.96
N GLY A 28 -5.06 -4.38 -12.74
CA GLY A 28 -3.79 -4.99 -12.36
C GLY A 28 -2.67 -3.96 -12.24
N LYS A 29 -2.58 -3.00 -13.16
CA LYS A 29 -1.55 -1.94 -13.11
C LYS A 29 -1.66 -1.06 -11.87
N PHE A 30 -2.88 -0.70 -11.46
CA PHE A 30 -3.09 0.11 -10.26
C PHE A 30 -2.70 -0.62 -8.97
N LYS A 31 -2.90 -1.95 -8.88
CA LYS A 31 -2.46 -2.73 -7.71
C LYS A 31 -0.95 -2.74 -7.56
N THR A 32 -0.21 -2.84 -8.66
CA THR A 32 1.25 -2.78 -8.65
C THR A 32 1.74 -1.39 -8.21
N ASP A 33 1.09 -0.32 -8.65
CA ASP A 33 1.44 1.05 -8.27
C ASP A 33 1.09 1.34 -6.79
N GLU A 34 -0.03 0.81 -6.29
CA GLU A 34 -0.42 0.95 -4.87
C GLU A 34 0.50 0.16 -3.93
N GLU A 35 0.93 -1.05 -4.31
CA GLU A 35 1.89 -1.83 -3.52
C GLU A 35 3.27 -1.14 -3.49
N GLN A 36 3.75 -0.63 -4.62
CA GLN A 36 5.01 0.13 -4.66
C GLN A 36 4.94 1.44 -3.86
N ALA A 37 3.81 2.15 -3.91
CA ALA A 37 3.62 3.36 -3.11
C ALA A 37 3.61 3.08 -1.59
N ARG A 38 3.11 1.92 -1.15
CA ARG A 38 3.16 1.52 0.27
C ARG A 38 4.57 1.21 0.75
N ILE A 39 5.37 0.53 -0.07
CA ILE A 39 6.77 0.20 0.26
C ILE A 39 7.61 1.48 0.33
N ALA A 40 7.47 2.39 -0.64
CA ALA A 40 8.20 3.66 -0.69
C ALA A 40 7.83 4.66 0.45
N ARG A 41 6.69 4.49 1.12
CA ARG A 41 6.35 5.25 2.34
C ARG A 41 7.04 4.66 3.57
N ARG A 42 7.02 3.33 3.72
CA ARG A 42 7.67 2.63 4.84
C ARG A 42 9.18 2.85 4.88
N GLU A 43 9.83 2.89 3.73
CA GLU A 43 11.28 3.14 3.65
C GLU A 43 11.65 4.57 4.05
N ARG A 44 10.81 5.56 3.71
CA ARG A 44 11.03 6.95 4.11
C ARG A 44 10.85 7.16 5.62
N ASP A 45 9.79 6.62 6.19
CA ASP A 45 9.55 6.72 7.64
C ASP A 45 10.66 6.02 8.45
N ALA A 46 11.22 4.92 7.94
CA ALA A 46 12.34 4.22 8.57
C ALA A 46 13.65 5.02 8.50
N ALA A 47 13.92 5.70 7.39
CA ALA A 47 15.09 6.54 7.21
C ALA A 47 15.04 7.81 8.07
N GLU A 48 13.86 8.39 8.27
CA GLU A 48 13.69 9.55 9.17
C GLU A 48 13.89 9.19 10.64
N ARG A 49 13.46 8.00 11.09
CA ARG A 49 13.70 7.52 12.47
C ARG A 49 15.15 7.14 12.77
N GLN A 50 15.95 6.89 11.75
CA GLN A 50 17.40 6.62 11.92
C GLN A 50 18.23 7.90 12.00
N ARG A 51 17.62 9.08 11.81
CA ARG A 51 18.35 10.34 11.96
C ARG A 51 18.73 10.52 13.44
N PRO A 52 20.01 10.82 13.73
CA PRO A 52 20.51 11.00 15.10
C PRO A 52 19.87 12.20 15.83
N ASP A 53 19.19 13.08 15.08
CA ASP A 53 18.47 14.23 15.63
C ASP A 53 17.05 13.89 16.14
N VAL A 54 16.55 12.68 15.88
CA VAL A 54 15.21 12.25 16.30
C VAL A 54 15.32 11.52 17.64
N ILE A 55 14.83 12.15 18.70
CA ILE A 55 14.80 11.57 20.05
C ILE A 55 13.41 10.99 20.30
N ASP A 56 13.34 9.70 20.64
CA ASP A 56 12.08 9.08 21.05
C ASP A 56 11.64 9.65 22.41
N LEU A 57 10.41 10.17 22.44
CA LEU A 57 9.78 10.64 23.67
C LEU A 57 9.04 9.50 24.35
N LYS A 58 9.40 9.20 25.59
CA LYS A 58 8.67 8.23 26.40
C LYS A 58 7.53 8.96 27.12
N ARG A 59 6.34 8.36 27.11
CA ARG A 59 5.21 8.84 27.90
C ARG A 59 5.41 8.40 29.35
N ASP A 60 5.47 9.35 30.26
CA ASP A 60 5.54 9.09 31.69
C ASP A 60 4.15 8.84 32.28
N ASP A 61 4.10 8.31 33.51
CA ASP A 61 2.86 7.97 34.22
C ASP A 61 2.01 9.21 34.54
N ASP A 62 2.63 10.40 34.55
CA ASP A 62 1.98 11.71 34.68
C ASP A 62 1.34 12.19 33.36
N GLY A 63 1.49 11.43 32.28
CA GLY A 63 0.97 11.74 30.95
C GLY A 63 1.78 12.76 30.16
N THR A 64 2.89 13.25 30.70
CA THR A 64 3.82 14.14 30.00
C THR A 64 4.80 13.31 29.17
N TYR A 65 5.13 13.78 27.97
CA TYR A 65 6.14 13.17 27.12
C TYR A 65 7.50 13.81 27.42
N ARG A 66 8.47 13.02 27.87
CA ARG A 66 9.83 13.49 28.14
C ARG A 66 10.85 12.73 27.29
N PRO A 67 11.97 13.38 26.89
CA PRO A 67 13.06 12.68 26.22
C PRO A 67 13.61 11.61 27.14
N GLN A 68 13.86 10.42 26.58
CA GLN A 68 14.44 9.32 27.35
C GLN A 68 15.85 9.70 27.79
N ASP A 69 16.18 9.46 29.05
CA ASP A 69 17.43 9.92 29.68
C ASP A 69 18.65 9.55 28.82
N GLN A 70 19.49 10.56 28.56
CA GLN A 70 20.60 10.53 27.59
C GLN A 70 21.68 9.47 27.87
N ARG A 71 21.61 8.80 29.04
CA ARG A 71 22.52 7.72 29.48
C ARG A 71 22.22 6.37 28.85
N ASP A 72 21.01 6.14 28.33
CA ASP A 72 20.65 4.87 27.67
C ASP A 72 20.84 4.90 26.14
N THR A 73 20.92 6.11 25.54
CA THR A 73 21.22 6.30 24.11
C THR A 73 22.69 6.04 23.76
N ASP A 74 23.61 6.21 24.71
CA ASP A 74 25.07 6.05 24.51
C ASP A 74 25.54 4.57 24.47
N LYS A 75 24.66 3.62 24.80
CA LYS A 75 24.97 2.17 24.75
C LYS A 75 24.68 1.52 23.40
N ARG A 76 24.31 2.29 22.38
CA ARG A 76 24.00 1.78 21.02
C ARG A 76 25.09 2.10 19.99
N HIS A 77 26.35 2.16 20.43
CA HIS A 77 27.52 2.21 19.58
C HIS A 77 28.31 0.91 19.65
#